data_AF-A0AA44R7C8-F1
#
_entry.id   AF-A0AA44R7C8-F1
#
_cell.length_a   1.000
_cell.length_b   1.000
_cell.length_c   1.000
_cell.angle_alpha   90.00
_cell.angle_beta   90.00
_cell.angle_gamma   90.00
#
_symmetry.space_group_name_H-M   'P 1'
#
loop_
_entity.id
_entity.type
_entity.pdbx_description
1 polymer ?
#
loop_
_entity_poly.entity_id
_entity_poly.type
_entity_poly.pdbx_seq_one_letter_code
_entity_poly.pdbx_strand_id
1 'polypeptide(L)'
;MAYENGYEIKDYFQSNMDRYAEDPLIFTKALSIINTYLNRVDWPFCMEEMENTLSPILGSSIVVLGFWGHYFSDTRMEWPEGDFTKYKIDATAFHKTINPIMEQFYSGRNQPFKLSSIVATDETEGNYIRFIRNDGQKFDIEATENDLNNIVSILQRIMERKKIAR
;
A
#
# COMPACT_ATOMS: atom_id res chain seq x y z
N MET A 1 13.14 9.73 13.24
CA MET A 1 13.06 10.84 12.26
C MET A 1 12.66 12.10 13.01
N ALA A 2 13.30 13.23 12.71
CA ALA A 2 12.82 14.53 13.16
C ALA A 2 11.51 14.86 12.42
N TYR A 3 10.62 15.61 13.05
CA TYR A 3 9.40 16.10 12.42
C TYR A 3 9.75 17.25 11.46
N GLU A 4 9.34 17.15 10.20
CA GLU A 4 9.74 18.12 9.16
C GLU A 4 9.15 19.51 9.42
N ASN A 5 7.91 19.57 9.91
CA ASN A 5 7.17 20.81 10.17
C ASN A 5 6.87 21.03 11.66
N GLY A 6 7.58 20.35 12.56
CA GLY A 6 7.29 20.41 14.00
C GLY A 6 6.17 19.45 14.43
N TYR A 7 5.63 19.69 15.62
CA TYR A 7 4.76 18.73 16.32
C TYR A 7 3.26 18.97 16.10
N GLU A 8 2.86 20.06 15.47
CA GLU A 8 1.44 20.37 15.28
C GLU A 8 0.84 19.55 14.13
N ILE A 9 -0.24 18.80 14.40
CA ILE A 9 -0.85 17.89 13.40
C ILE A 9 -1.41 18.64 12.18
N LYS A 10 -1.85 19.89 12.38
CA LYS A 10 -2.40 20.74 11.32
C LYS A 10 -1.36 21.09 10.25
N ASP A 11 -0.08 21.16 10.60
CA ASP A 11 0.98 21.51 9.66
C ASP A 11 1.17 20.43 8.58
N TYR A 12 0.61 19.25 8.82
CA TYR A 12 0.59 18.12 7.88
C TYR A 12 -0.79 17.90 7.26
N PHE A 13 -1.88 18.18 8.00
CA PHE A 13 -3.22 17.70 7.64
C PHE A 13 -4.35 18.71 7.73
N GLN A 14 -4.08 20.02 7.88
CA GLN A 14 -5.15 21.04 8.03
C GLN A 14 -6.23 20.91 6.95
N SER A 15 -5.86 20.85 5.67
CA SER A 15 -6.83 20.75 4.58
C SER A 15 -7.63 19.43 4.58
N ASN A 16 -7.05 18.32 5.06
CA ASN A 16 -7.78 17.06 5.23
C ASN A 16 -8.76 17.13 6.40
N MET A 17 -8.36 17.79 7.50
CA MET A 17 -9.21 18.05 8.66
C MET A 17 -10.40 18.95 8.28
N ASP A 18 -10.16 20.03 7.55
CA ASP A 18 -11.20 20.94 7.06
C ASP A 18 -12.19 20.19 6.17
N ARG A 19 -11.68 19.38 5.25
CA ARG A 19 -12.51 18.60 4.34
C ARG A 19 -13.34 17.54 5.06
N TYR A 20 -12.78 16.90 6.09
CA TYR A 20 -13.51 15.95 6.92
C TYR A 20 -14.60 16.64 7.75
N ALA A 21 -14.36 17.86 8.22
CA ALA A 21 -15.36 18.64 8.96
C ALA A 21 -16.58 18.97 8.08
N GLU A 22 -16.36 19.22 6.78
CA GLU A 22 -17.44 19.39 5.79
C GLU A 22 -18.14 18.08 5.44
N ASP A 23 -17.38 16.99 5.32
CA ASP A 23 -17.86 15.68 4.89
C ASP A 23 -17.15 14.54 5.65
N PRO A 24 -17.76 13.99 6.71
CA PRO A 24 -17.16 12.92 7.50
C PRO A 24 -17.02 11.58 6.75
N LEU A 25 -17.50 11.47 5.50
CA LEU A 25 -17.43 10.25 4.68
C LEU A 25 -16.28 10.24 3.68
N ILE A 26 -15.39 11.24 3.70
CA ILE A 26 -14.31 11.38 2.71
C ILE A 26 -13.42 10.13 2.61
N PHE A 27 -13.09 9.49 3.74
CA PHE A 27 -12.25 8.29 3.75
C PHE A 27 -12.96 7.08 3.13
N THR A 28 -14.23 6.87 3.45
CA THR A 28 -15.04 5.79 2.87
C THR A 28 -15.22 5.97 1.36
N LYS A 29 -15.49 7.21 0.92
CA LYS A 29 -15.57 7.56 -0.51
C LYS A 29 -14.25 7.30 -1.22
N ALA A 30 -13.13 7.70 -0.62
CA ALA A 30 -11.81 7.45 -1.16
C ALA A 30 -11.51 5.95 -1.29
N LEU A 31 -11.81 5.14 -0.27
CA LEU A 31 -11.59 3.68 -0.30
C LEU A 31 -12.38 3.00 -1.44
N SER A 32 -13.61 3.45 -1.70
CA SER A 32 -14.39 2.94 -2.84
C SER A 32 -13.68 3.18 -4.18
N ILE A 33 -13.11 4.37 -4.37
CA ILE A 33 -12.41 4.75 -5.61
C ILE A 33 -11.08 4.01 -5.72
N ILE A 34 -10.31 3.91 -4.63
CA ILE A 34 -9.06 3.16 -4.58
C ILE A 34 -9.28 1.73 -5.07
N ASN A 35 -10.31 1.04 -4.56
CA ASN A 35 -10.64 -0.32 -4.98
C ASN A 35 -10.91 -0.44 -6.49
N THR A 36 -11.47 0.58 -7.14
CA THR A 36 -11.63 0.59 -8.60
C THR A 36 -10.27 0.64 -9.31
N TYR A 37 -9.34 1.49 -8.85
CA TYR A 37 -8.01 1.62 -9.46
C TYR A 37 -7.13 0.39 -9.24
N LEU A 38 -7.19 -0.23 -8.06
CA LEU A 38 -6.43 -1.46 -7.76
C LEU A 38 -6.80 -2.64 -8.67
N ASN A 39 -8.00 -2.64 -9.23
CA ASN A 39 -8.47 -3.68 -10.14
C ASN A 39 -8.19 -3.35 -11.63
N ARG A 40 -7.58 -2.19 -11.94
CA ARG A 40 -7.20 -1.87 -13.31
C ARG A 40 -5.95 -2.64 -13.72
N VAL A 41 -5.91 -3.00 -15.00
CA VAL A 41 -4.77 -3.72 -15.62
C VAL A 41 -3.47 -2.91 -15.63
N ASP A 42 -3.58 -1.59 -15.47
CA ASP A 42 -2.45 -0.66 -15.47
C ASP A 42 -2.04 -0.21 -14.06
N TRP A 43 -2.57 -0.81 -12.99
CA TRP A 43 -1.97 -0.65 -11.66
C TRP A 43 -0.55 -1.23 -11.65
N PRO A 44 0.47 -0.57 -11.05
CA PRO A 44 0.43 0.67 -10.28
C PRO A 44 0.71 1.96 -11.09
N PHE A 45 0.69 1.90 -12.42
CA PHE A 45 1.00 3.02 -13.30
C PHE A 45 -0.11 4.08 -13.37
N CYS A 46 -1.36 3.74 -13.04
CA CYS A 46 -2.48 4.69 -12.95
C CYS A 46 -2.55 5.51 -11.64
N MET A 47 -1.51 5.47 -10.80
CA MET A 47 -1.47 6.17 -9.51
C MET A 47 -1.69 7.69 -9.62
N GLU A 48 -1.11 8.34 -10.63
CA GLU A 48 -1.26 9.79 -10.82
C GLU A 48 -2.72 10.17 -11.10
N GLU A 49 -3.42 9.37 -11.91
CA GLU A 49 -4.85 9.54 -12.18
C GLU A 49 -5.69 9.33 -10.92
N MET A 50 -5.34 8.31 -10.12
CA MET A 50 -6.00 8.04 -8.84
C MET A 50 -5.78 9.20 -7.85
N GLU A 51 -4.56 9.71 -7.72
CA GLU A 51 -4.23 10.84 -6.85
C GLU A 51 -5.00 12.11 -7.24
N ASN A 52 -5.07 12.42 -8.53
CA ASN A 52 -5.85 13.56 -9.05
C ASN A 52 -7.35 13.41 -8.75
N THR A 53 -7.87 12.18 -8.78
CA THR A 53 -9.27 11.89 -8.46
C THR A 53 -9.55 12.02 -6.96
N LEU A 54 -8.62 11.55 -6.11
CA LEU A 54 -8.81 11.46 -4.67
C LEU A 54 -8.51 12.76 -3.93
N SER A 55 -7.55 13.55 -4.38
CA SER A 55 -7.09 14.74 -3.67
C SER A 55 -8.22 15.74 -3.34
N PRO A 56 -9.18 16.04 -4.24
CA PRO A 56 -10.30 16.93 -3.93
C PRO A 56 -11.31 16.34 -2.93
N ILE A 57 -11.40 15.01 -2.84
CA ILE A 57 -12.26 14.31 -1.89
C ILE A 57 -11.61 14.32 -0.52
N LEU A 58 -10.32 13.96 -0.46
CA LEU A 58 -9.57 13.88 0.79
C LEU A 58 -9.15 15.25 1.31
N GLY A 59 -9.10 16.30 0.49
CA GLY A 59 -8.50 17.58 0.90
C GLY A 59 -6.99 17.47 1.13
N SER A 60 -6.35 16.39 0.68
CA SER A 60 -4.91 16.16 0.74
C SER A 60 -4.52 15.07 -0.25
N SER A 61 -3.23 15.00 -0.58
CA SER A 61 -2.68 13.93 -1.40
C SER A 61 -2.79 12.58 -0.66
N ILE A 62 -3.23 11.55 -1.37
CA ILE A 62 -3.22 10.17 -0.84
C ILE A 62 -1.78 9.72 -0.52
N VAL A 63 -0.78 10.23 -1.23
CA VAL A 63 0.64 9.94 -0.97
C VAL A 63 1.06 10.53 0.37
N VAL A 64 0.64 11.78 0.66
CA VAL A 64 0.89 12.45 1.95
C VAL A 64 0.23 11.67 3.09
N LEU A 65 -1.04 11.29 2.94
CA LEU A 65 -1.77 10.50 3.94
C LEU A 65 -1.17 9.09 4.12
N GLY A 66 -0.63 8.50 3.06
CA GLY A 66 0.08 7.24 3.11
C GLY A 66 1.40 7.34 3.87
N PHE A 67 2.24 8.33 3.54
CA PHE A 67 3.58 8.46 4.09
C PHE A 67 3.60 9.03 5.51
N TRP A 68 2.83 10.09 5.75
CA TRP A 68 2.80 10.82 7.03
C TRP A 68 1.68 10.36 7.96
N GLY A 69 0.76 9.51 7.52
CA GLY A 69 -0.42 9.11 8.31
C GLY A 69 -0.10 8.37 9.61
N HIS A 70 1.12 7.91 9.81
CA HIS A 70 1.57 7.36 11.10
C HIS A 70 1.46 8.39 12.25
N TYR A 71 1.54 9.68 11.94
CA TYR A 71 1.35 10.79 12.89
C TYR A 71 -0.03 10.83 13.55
N PHE A 72 -1.08 10.26 12.92
CA PHE A 72 -2.40 10.18 13.56
C PHE A 72 -2.41 9.35 14.83
N SER A 73 -1.46 8.43 14.97
CA SER A 73 -1.32 7.54 16.13
C SER A 73 -0.15 7.90 17.06
N ASP A 74 0.64 8.92 16.71
CA ASP A 74 1.82 9.32 17.46
C ASP A 74 1.43 10.21 18.66
N THR A 75 1.84 9.80 19.85
CA THR A 75 1.50 10.49 21.11
C THR A 75 2.22 11.82 21.28
N ARG A 76 3.24 12.10 20.47
CA ARG A 76 4.00 13.36 20.49
C ARG A 76 3.37 14.46 19.65
N MET A 77 2.39 14.12 18.81
CA MET A 77 1.71 15.12 17.98
C MET A 77 0.76 15.97 18.80
N GLU A 78 0.86 17.28 18.62
CA GLU A 78 0.00 18.28 19.21
C GLU A 78 -1.25 18.46 18.35
N TRP A 79 -2.41 18.38 19.00
CA TRP A 79 -3.71 18.53 18.36
C TRP A 79 -4.31 19.90 18.72
N PRO A 80 -5.01 20.55 17.78
CA PRO A 80 -5.69 21.81 18.07
C PRO A 80 -6.82 21.61 19.09
N GLU A 81 -7.25 22.72 19.71
CA GLU A 81 -8.41 22.72 20.60
C GLU A 81 -9.68 22.23 19.87
N GLY A 82 -10.42 21.31 20.49
CA GLY A 82 -11.64 20.73 19.94
C GLY A 82 -11.72 19.21 20.11
N ASP A 83 -12.84 18.61 19.69
CA ASP A 83 -13.01 17.15 19.66
C ASP A 83 -12.67 16.58 18.29
N PHE A 84 -11.49 15.97 18.19
CA PHE A 84 -11.01 15.29 16.98
C PHE A 84 -11.04 13.77 17.12
N THR A 85 -11.72 13.23 18.12
CA THR A 85 -11.70 11.78 18.44
C THR A 85 -12.11 10.95 17.24
N LYS A 86 -13.21 11.33 16.57
CA LYS A 86 -13.72 10.59 15.40
C LYS A 86 -12.78 10.69 14.20
N TYR A 87 -12.33 11.89 13.86
CA TYR A 87 -11.37 12.10 12.78
C TYR A 87 -10.11 11.27 12.99
N LYS A 88 -9.55 11.26 14.22
CA LYS A 88 -8.35 10.49 14.56
C LYS A 88 -8.56 9.00 14.34
N ILE A 89 -9.71 8.45 14.73
CA ILE A 89 -10.06 7.04 14.51
C ILE A 89 -10.13 6.75 13.00
N ASP A 90 -10.89 7.54 12.25
CA ASP A 90 -11.14 7.30 10.84
C ASP A 90 -9.86 7.49 10.00
N ALA A 91 -9.08 8.54 10.25
CA ALA A 91 -7.82 8.82 9.58
C ALA A 91 -6.76 7.75 9.88
N THR A 92 -6.68 7.28 11.12
CA THR A 92 -5.79 6.17 11.50
C THR A 92 -6.18 4.88 10.79
N ALA A 93 -7.48 4.57 10.74
CA ALA A 93 -7.98 3.40 10.03
C ALA A 93 -7.68 3.48 8.52
N PHE A 94 -7.96 4.64 7.91
CA PHE A 94 -7.66 4.90 6.52
C PHE A 94 -6.17 4.72 6.21
N HIS A 95 -5.28 5.35 6.97
CA HIS A 95 -3.83 5.21 6.82
C HIS A 95 -3.38 3.74 6.88
N LYS A 96 -3.87 2.97 7.87
CA LYS A 96 -3.55 1.54 7.99
C LYS A 96 -3.98 0.73 6.76
N THR A 97 -5.10 1.11 6.14
CA THR A 97 -5.58 0.46 4.91
C THR A 97 -4.74 0.85 3.69
N ILE A 98 -4.36 2.12 3.56
CA ILE A 98 -3.65 2.59 2.36
C ILE A 98 -2.13 2.40 2.41
N ASN A 99 -1.51 2.27 3.58
CA ASN A 99 -0.06 2.15 3.69
C ASN A 99 0.51 0.94 2.91
N PRO A 100 -0.06 -0.28 3.01
CA PRO A 100 0.41 -1.41 2.21
C PRO A 100 0.26 -1.19 0.69
N ILE A 101 -0.76 -0.43 0.28
CA ILE A 101 -0.99 -0.07 -1.13
C ILE A 101 0.11 0.87 -1.61
N MET A 102 0.49 1.86 -0.79
CA MET A 102 1.58 2.79 -1.12
C MET A 102 2.92 2.07 -1.20
N GLU A 103 3.20 1.15 -0.26
CA GLU A 103 4.41 0.32 -0.28
C GLU A 103 4.49 -0.52 -1.56
N GLN A 104 3.36 -1.11 -1.99
CA GLN A 104 3.29 -1.85 -3.25
C GLN A 104 3.54 -0.93 -4.45
N PHE A 105 2.90 0.25 -4.50
CA PHE A 105 3.12 1.24 -5.56
C PHE A 105 4.60 1.59 -5.71
N TYR A 106 5.28 1.95 -4.60
CA TYR A 106 6.70 2.29 -4.63
C TYR A 106 7.58 1.12 -5.03
N SER A 107 7.26 -0.08 -4.57
CA SER A 107 7.97 -1.31 -4.95
C SER A 107 7.79 -1.63 -6.44
N GLY A 108 6.58 -1.46 -6.97
CA GLY A 108 6.24 -1.63 -8.38
C GLY A 108 6.98 -0.66 -9.28
N ARG A 109 7.06 0.61 -8.88
CA ARG A 109 7.76 1.64 -9.66
C ARG A 109 9.29 1.43 -9.68
N ASN A 110 9.89 1.12 -8.53
CA ASN A 110 11.35 1.08 -8.39
C ASN A 110 11.95 -0.28 -8.73
N GLN A 111 11.19 -1.36 -8.56
CA GLN A 111 11.65 -2.74 -8.72
C GLN A 111 10.57 -3.63 -9.39
N PRO A 112 10.05 -3.26 -10.57
CA PRO A 112 8.87 -3.89 -11.19
C PRO A 112 9.03 -5.38 -11.47
N PHE A 113 10.26 -5.82 -11.80
CA PHE A 113 10.56 -7.21 -12.14
C PHE A 113 10.88 -8.09 -10.93
N LYS A 114 10.87 -7.56 -9.70
CA LYS A 114 11.06 -8.37 -8.49
C LYS A 114 9.74 -8.98 -8.02
N LEU A 115 9.86 -10.05 -7.24
CA LEU A 115 8.73 -10.72 -6.62
C LEU A 115 8.18 -9.88 -5.47
N SER A 116 6.86 -9.68 -5.49
CA SER A 116 6.06 -9.18 -4.38
C SER A 116 5.64 -10.34 -3.47
N SER A 117 5.20 -11.46 -4.07
CA SER A 117 4.76 -12.64 -3.33
C SER A 117 4.85 -13.91 -4.17
N ILE A 118 4.88 -15.06 -3.49
CA ILE A 118 4.66 -16.39 -4.06
C ILE A 118 3.55 -17.03 -3.23
N VAL A 119 2.47 -17.45 -3.87
CA VAL A 119 1.32 -18.08 -3.18
C VAL A 119 1.02 -19.43 -3.80
N ALA A 120 0.63 -20.38 -2.95
CA ALA A 120 0.00 -21.61 -3.39
C ALA A 120 -1.51 -21.38 -3.43
N THR A 121 -2.15 -21.71 -4.56
CA THR A 121 -3.61 -21.67 -4.66
C THR A 121 -4.21 -22.98 -4.18
N ASP A 122 -5.45 -22.91 -3.70
CA ASP A 122 -6.18 -24.07 -3.23
C ASP A 122 -6.81 -24.87 -4.39
N GLU A 123 -7.42 -26.01 -4.06
CA GLU A 123 -8.08 -26.88 -5.04
C GLU A 123 -9.23 -26.18 -5.79
N THR A 124 -9.77 -25.07 -5.28
CA THR A 124 -10.91 -24.37 -5.90
C THR A 124 -10.50 -23.45 -7.03
N GLU A 125 -9.31 -22.84 -6.94
CA GLU A 125 -8.75 -22.00 -8.01
C GLU A 125 -7.89 -22.80 -9.00
N GLY A 126 -7.53 -24.04 -8.66
CA GLY A 126 -6.58 -24.90 -9.38
C GLY A 126 -5.27 -25.02 -8.60
N ASN A 127 -4.66 -26.20 -8.55
CA ASN A 127 -3.46 -26.46 -7.75
C ASN A 127 -2.20 -25.96 -8.47
N TYR A 128 -1.88 -24.67 -8.32
CA TYR A 128 -0.69 -24.06 -8.93
C TYR A 128 0.07 -23.16 -7.95
N ILE A 129 1.31 -22.88 -8.32
CA ILE A 129 2.12 -21.84 -7.70
C ILE A 129 1.96 -20.56 -8.51
N ARG A 130 1.52 -19.49 -7.85
CA ARG A 130 1.41 -18.16 -8.44
C ARG A 130 2.55 -17.27 -7.96
N PHE A 131 3.33 -16.78 -8.92
CA PHE A 131 4.33 -15.75 -8.72
C PHE A 131 3.72 -14.38 -9.02
N ILE A 132 3.82 -13.46 -8.06
CA ILE A 132 3.30 -12.10 -8.21
C ILE A 132 4.48 -11.14 -8.21
N ARG A 133 4.61 -10.37 -9.30
CA ARG A 133 5.61 -9.31 -9.41
C ARG A 133 5.14 -8.02 -8.73
N ASN A 134 6.07 -7.13 -8.41
CA ASN A 134 5.78 -5.83 -7.81
C ASN A 134 4.90 -4.93 -8.69
N ASP A 135 4.90 -5.14 -10.01
CA ASP A 135 4.01 -4.44 -10.95
C ASP A 135 2.64 -5.10 -11.13
N GLY A 136 2.29 -6.08 -10.29
CA GLY A 136 1.00 -6.76 -10.33
C GLY A 136 0.90 -7.87 -11.37
N GLN A 137 1.90 -8.05 -12.26
CA GLN A 137 1.88 -9.17 -13.21
C GLN A 137 1.99 -10.51 -12.48
N LYS A 138 1.17 -11.46 -12.92
CA LYS A 138 1.08 -12.81 -12.36
C LYS A 138 1.60 -13.84 -13.35
N PHE A 139 2.29 -14.84 -12.84
CA PHE A 139 2.71 -16.01 -13.59
C PHE A 139 2.37 -17.26 -12.78
N ASP A 140 1.52 -18.11 -13.34
CA ASP A 140 1.01 -19.30 -12.67
C ASP A 140 1.64 -20.55 -13.28
N ILE A 141 2.05 -21.49 -12.44
CA ILE A 141 2.65 -22.77 -12.85
C ILE A 141 1.93 -23.90 -12.12
N GLU A 142 1.30 -24.79 -12.88
CA GLU A 142 0.92 -26.12 -12.36
C GLU A 142 2.18 -26.99 -12.28
N ALA A 143 2.45 -27.56 -11.12
CA ALA A 143 3.68 -28.30 -10.85
C ALA A 143 3.36 -29.62 -10.15
N THR A 144 3.93 -30.72 -10.65
CA THR A 144 3.90 -32.00 -9.96
C THR A 144 4.87 -32.00 -8.78
N GLU A 145 4.77 -32.99 -7.88
CA GLU A 145 5.73 -33.18 -6.80
C GLU A 145 7.19 -33.23 -7.31
N ASN A 146 7.42 -33.87 -8.46
CA ASN A 146 8.75 -33.95 -9.06
C ASN A 146 9.24 -32.58 -9.56
N ASP A 147 8.36 -31.77 -10.15
CA ASP A 147 8.69 -30.40 -10.57
C ASP A 147 9.05 -29.53 -9.38
N LEU A 148 8.30 -29.64 -8.28
CA LEU A 148 8.57 -28.93 -7.03
C LEU A 148 9.93 -29.30 -6.44
N ASN A 149 10.26 -30.58 -6.39
CA ASN A 149 11.57 -31.06 -5.91
C ASN A 149 12.72 -30.50 -6.77
N ASN A 150 12.54 -30.46 -8.09
CA ASN A 150 13.51 -29.87 -9.01
C ASN A 150 13.65 -28.35 -8.82
N ILE A 151 12.53 -27.63 -8.66
CA ILE A 151 12.52 -26.19 -8.37
C ILE A 151 13.29 -25.91 -7.08
N VAL A 152 12.99 -26.64 -6.00
CA VAL A 152 13.68 -26.50 -4.70
C VAL A 152 15.19 -26.70 -4.85
N SER A 153 15.61 -27.76 -5.54
CA SER A 153 17.03 -28.05 -5.78
C SER A 153 17.72 -26.91 -6.54
N ILE A 154 17.10 -26.39 -7.60
CA ILE A 154 17.64 -25.27 -8.38
C ILE A 154 17.75 -24.00 -7.54
N LEU A 155 16.71 -23.69 -6.75
CA LEU A 155 16.69 -22.51 -5.88
C LEU A 155 17.77 -22.57 -4.80
N GLN A 156 17.95 -23.72 -4.15
CA GLN A 156 19.02 -23.94 -3.16
C GLN A 156 20.40 -23.65 -3.76
N ARG A 157 20.67 -24.19 -4.95
CA ARG A 157 21.94 -23.95 -5.67
C ARG A 157 22.14 -22.47 -6.03
N ILE A 158 21.09 -21.76 -6.43
CA ILE A 158 21.15 -20.32 -6.69
C ILE A 158 21.45 -19.54 -5.41
N MET A 159 20.79 -19.90 -4.30
CA MET A 159 20.99 -19.26 -3.00
C MET A 159 22.41 -19.44 -2.49
N GLU A 160 23.00 -20.63 -2.61
CA GLU A 160 24.40 -20.89 -2.26
C GLU A 160 25.36 -19.99 -3.04
N ARG A 161 25.18 -19.86 -4.36
CA ARG A 161 25.99 -18.96 -5.21
C ARG A 161 25.87 -17.51 -4.77
N LYS A 162 24.66 -17.05 -4.41
CA LYS A 162 24.45 -15.68 -3.94
C LYS A 162 25.07 -15.40 -2.57
N LYS A 163 25.22 -16.42 -1.71
CA LYS A 163 25.93 -16.27 -0.42
C LYS A 163 27.43 -16.08 -0.61
N ILE A 164 28.02 -16.72 -1.63
CA ILE A 164 29.45 -16.60 -1.95
C ILE A 164 29.80 -15.22 -2.56
N ALA A 165 28.84 -14.59 -3.23
CA ALA A 165 29.02 -13.29 -3.88
C ALA A 165 28.77 -12.07 -2.98
N ARG A 166 28.47 -12.27 -1.69
CA ARG A 166 28.32 -11.21 -0.67
C ARG A 166 29.54 -11.19 0.23
#